data_AF-A0A2T8KMR2-F1
#
_entry.id   AF-A0A2T8KMR2-F1
#
_cell.length_a   1.000
_cell.length_b   1.000
_cell.length_c   1.000
_cell.angle_alpha   90.00
_cell.angle_beta   90.00
_cell.angle_gamma   90.00
#
_symmetry.space_group_name_H-M   'P 1'
#
loop_
_entity.id
_entity.type
_entity.pdbx_description
1 polymer ?
#
loop_
_entity_poly.entity_id
_entity_poly.type
_entity_poly.pdbx_seq_one_letter_code
_entity_poly.pdbx_strand_id
1 'polypeptide(L)'
;MCGAPAVPPIATRYASQPPPCEYDAHAFSTSAAPHAAPPSKQQQQLMMMTTMMAEAARGLAAAPQRLQFAPPPVKPDRRGDQTGSPTTAARGSAPPPEPDVMDAGSSAPSTPSDCSSMEKTPSPRGPLPASAARQMPTPPPPFPAAPRVEVRRVWAHNFDAEARLIGSLLPRFRYAAVDTEFPGTVYRPAGAAYTLTPERRYDLLRQNVDALNLIQLGLTLFDAGGRLPSLGGGGGAARYVWEFNFREFDVRRHRHAPESIAMLRAKGVDFDRTHQHGVGAAEFGPRLRKWLRAGLGRAGVVTFSGGYDLAYLVKVMFGPGYKMPMSAAQFEGVAKAALVRRRLFDVKEMARLCPRDLRGGLESVAVKLNLGRAVGEAHQAGSDSLLTCHTFMKMRESYFDDDDKLARVAGFLTDITAC
;
A
#
# COMPACT_ATOMS: atom_id res chain seq x y z
N MET A 1 -9.92 -4.19 -88.58
CA MET A 1 -9.40 -2.92 -88.04
C MET A 1 -10.49 -1.87 -88.12
N CYS A 2 -10.69 -1.12 -87.03
CA CYS A 2 -11.18 0.28 -86.92
C CYS A 2 -12.51 0.66 -87.60
N GLY A 3 -13.37 1.52 -87.07
CA GLY A 3 -13.34 2.47 -85.95
C GLY A 3 -14.68 3.21 -85.92
N ALA A 4 -14.88 4.04 -84.89
CA ALA A 4 -16.10 4.72 -84.43
C ALA A 4 -16.94 5.52 -85.46
N PRO A 5 -18.11 6.03 -85.02
CA PRO A 5 -18.39 7.46 -85.26
C PRO A 5 -18.98 8.22 -84.05
N ALA A 6 -18.90 9.56 -84.13
CA ALA A 6 -19.31 10.58 -83.16
C ALA A 6 -20.67 11.27 -83.55
N VAL A 7 -21.62 11.47 -82.60
CA VAL A 7 -22.16 12.72 -81.91
C VAL A 7 -22.75 13.81 -82.86
N PRO A 8 -23.85 14.62 -82.61
CA PRO A 8 -24.42 15.23 -81.37
C PRO A 8 -26.00 15.39 -81.37
N PRO A 9 -26.72 16.34 -80.68
CA PRO A 9 -26.42 17.35 -79.63
C PRO A 9 -27.44 17.45 -78.44
N ILE A 10 -27.24 18.48 -77.61
CA ILE A 10 -27.77 18.87 -76.27
C ILE A 10 -29.12 19.63 -76.29
N ALA A 11 -29.96 19.50 -75.23
CA ALA A 11 -30.73 20.61 -74.60
C ALA A 11 -31.33 20.24 -73.22
N THR A 12 -31.25 21.17 -72.26
CA THR A 12 -31.72 21.13 -70.85
C THR A 12 -32.98 21.99 -70.63
N ARG A 13 -33.83 21.66 -69.65
CA ARG A 13 -34.56 22.61 -68.76
C ARG A 13 -35.32 21.92 -67.60
N TYR A 14 -35.50 22.68 -66.51
CA TYR A 14 -35.87 22.32 -65.13
C TYR A 14 -37.34 22.62 -64.74
N ALA A 15 -37.72 22.19 -63.52
CA ALA A 15 -38.89 22.52 -62.65
C ALA A 15 -40.15 21.63 -62.86
N SER A 16 -40.91 21.17 -61.85
CA SER A 16 -41.24 21.65 -60.48
C SER A 16 -41.95 20.53 -59.65
N GLN A 17 -41.90 20.59 -58.30
CA GLN A 17 -42.76 19.79 -57.37
C GLN A 17 -44.12 20.48 -57.14
N PRO A 18 -45.24 19.77 -56.86
CA PRO A 18 -45.71 19.43 -55.48
C PRO A 18 -46.63 18.16 -55.44
N PRO A 19 -47.50 17.84 -54.42
CA PRO A 19 -47.63 18.16 -52.98
C PRO A 19 -47.68 16.89 -52.06
N PRO A 20 -47.93 16.98 -50.73
CA PRO A 20 -48.10 15.82 -49.83
C PRO A 20 -49.58 15.57 -49.43
N CYS A 21 -50.00 14.31 -49.24
CA CYS A 21 -51.17 13.92 -48.42
C CYS A 21 -51.26 12.39 -48.15
N GLU A 22 -51.18 12.06 -46.85
CA GLU A 22 -51.89 11.06 -46.00
C GLU A 22 -52.37 9.65 -46.43
N TYR A 23 -52.44 8.79 -45.38
CA TYR A 23 -52.97 7.40 -45.22
C TYR A 23 -52.08 6.26 -45.77
N ASP A 24 -51.81 5.15 -45.05
CA ASP A 24 -52.72 4.35 -44.25
C ASP A 24 -52.01 3.47 -43.21
N ALA A 25 -52.75 3.08 -42.17
CA ALA A 25 -52.31 2.17 -41.13
C ALA A 25 -52.44 0.69 -41.55
N HIS A 26 -51.62 -0.16 -40.92
CA HIS A 26 -51.63 -1.64 -40.96
C HIS A 26 -51.02 -2.34 -42.19
N ALA A 27 -49.73 -2.66 -42.10
CA ALA A 27 -49.23 -4.04 -42.10
C ALA A 27 -47.70 -4.00 -42.21
N PHE A 28 -46.97 -4.60 -41.26
CA PHE A 28 -45.89 -5.56 -41.53
C PHE A 28 -45.21 -5.97 -40.21
N SER A 29 -45.50 -7.20 -39.82
CA SER A 29 -44.60 -8.22 -39.25
C SER A 29 -43.41 -7.76 -38.40
N THR A 30 -43.43 -8.20 -37.15
CA THR A 30 -42.32 -8.20 -36.19
C THR A 30 -41.01 -8.74 -36.78
N SER A 31 -40.05 -7.85 -37.03
CA SER A 31 -38.64 -8.21 -37.19
C SER A 31 -37.97 -8.14 -35.83
N ALA A 32 -37.57 -9.29 -35.30
CA ALA A 32 -36.74 -9.38 -34.11
C ALA A 32 -35.42 -8.60 -34.34
N ALA A 33 -35.12 -7.65 -33.45
CA ALA A 33 -33.83 -6.99 -33.43
C ALA A 33 -32.72 -8.02 -33.15
N PRO A 34 -31.56 -7.95 -33.82
CA PRO A 34 -30.47 -8.87 -33.52
C PRO A 34 -29.98 -8.62 -32.09
N HIS A 35 -29.98 -9.67 -31.27
CA HIS A 35 -29.36 -9.65 -29.95
C HIS A 35 -27.91 -9.21 -30.09
N ALA A 36 -27.58 -8.03 -29.58
CA ALA A 36 -26.23 -7.51 -29.55
C ALA A 36 -25.31 -8.51 -28.83
N ALA A 37 -24.23 -8.92 -29.49
CA ALA A 37 -23.23 -9.79 -28.90
C ALA A 37 -22.69 -9.16 -27.61
N PRO A 38 -22.45 -9.95 -26.54
CA PRO A 38 -21.93 -9.42 -25.29
C PRO A 38 -20.58 -8.73 -25.53
N PRO A 39 -20.30 -7.60 -24.85
CA PRO A 39 -19.09 -6.84 -25.09
C PRO A 39 -17.85 -7.70 -24.84
N SER A 40 -16.85 -7.55 -25.71
CA SER A 40 -15.54 -8.20 -25.55
C SER A 40 -14.89 -7.81 -24.22
N LYS A 41 -13.93 -8.61 -23.73
CA LYS A 41 -13.20 -8.29 -22.48
C LYS A 41 -12.56 -6.90 -22.50
N GLN A 42 -12.09 -6.45 -23.67
CA GLN A 42 -11.51 -5.13 -23.87
C GLN A 42 -12.57 -4.02 -23.81
N GLN A 43 -13.76 -4.25 -24.39
CA GLN A 43 -14.89 -3.32 -24.27
C GLN A 43 -15.44 -3.25 -22.85
N GLN A 44 -15.50 -4.37 -22.13
CA GLN A 44 -15.88 -4.39 -20.71
C GLN A 44 -14.88 -3.60 -19.86
N GLN A 45 -13.59 -3.72 -20.15
CA GLN A 45 -12.54 -2.96 -19.48
C GLN A 45 -12.64 -1.46 -19.78
N LEU A 46 -12.89 -1.09 -21.04
CA LEU A 46 -13.09 0.30 -21.45
C LEU A 46 -14.34 0.90 -20.81
N MET A 47 -15.47 0.17 -20.85
CA MET A 47 -16.72 0.60 -20.20
C MET A 47 -16.55 0.80 -18.70
N MET A 48 -15.87 -0.14 -18.01
CA MET A 48 -15.57 0.00 -16.59
C MET A 48 -14.72 1.24 -16.32
N MET A 49 -13.70 1.47 -17.14
CA MET A 49 -12.82 2.64 -17.03
C MET A 49 -13.58 3.95 -17.27
N THR A 50 -14.49 3.99 -18.25
CA THR A 50 -15.36 5.15 -18.52
C THR A 50 -16.33 5.42 -17.37
N THR A 51 -16.96 4.39 -16.81
CA THR A 51 -17.86 4.54 -15.64
C THR A 51 -17.10 5.07 -14.42
N MET A 52 -15.90 4.55 -14.18
CA MET A 52 -15.03 5.00 -13.08
C MET A 52 -14.63 6.47 -13.22
N MET A 53 -14.31 6.92 -14.44
CA MET A 53 -13.98 8.33 -14.71
C MET A 53 -15.18 9.26 -14.51
N ALA A 54 -16.41 8.79 -14.78
CA ALA A 54 -17.62 9.59 -14.57
C ALA A 54 -17.99 9.78 -13.09
N GLU A 55 -17.69 8.79 -12.23
CA GLU A 55 -17.91 8.89 -10.78
C GLU A 55 -16.89 9.81 -10.08
N ALA A 56 -15.64 9.80 -10.55
CA ALA A 56 -14.56 10.67 -10.07
C ALA A 56 -14.92 12.17 -10.16
N ALA A 57 -15.62 12.58 -11.22
CA ALA A 57 -16.00 13.96 -11.46
C ALA A 57 -17.02 14.52 -10.43
N ARG A 58 -17.65 13.67 -9.61
CA ARG A 58 -18.76 14.05 -8.70
C ARG A 58 -18.36 14.27 -7.23
N GLY A 59 -17.11 14.02 -6.85
CA GLY A 59 -16.72 13.82 -5.43
C GLY A 59 -15.82 14.88 -4.76
N LEU A 60 -15.78 16.15 -5.21
CA LEU A 60 -14.92 17.19 -4.61
C LEU A 60 -15.70 18.13 -3.69
N ALA A 61 -15.59 17.97 -2.36
CA ALA A 61 -15.75 19.05 -1.37
C ALA A 61 -15.23 18.64 0.04
N ALA A 62 -14.58 19.61 0.69
CA ALA A 62 -14.15 19.72 2.11
C ALA A 62 -12.69 19.37 2.46
N ALA A 63 -11.98 20.37 2.99
CA ALA A 63 -10.61 20.30 3.51
C ALA A 63 -10.59 20.01 5.03
N PRO A 64 -9.58 19.29 5.57
CA PRO A 64 -9.53 18.93 6.99
C PRO A 64 -8.88 20.02 7.87
N GLN A 65 -9.42 20.18 9.09
CA GLN A 65 -8.89 21.07 10.14
C GLN A 65 -7.92 20.33 11.07
N ARG A 66 -6.93 21.07 11.61
CA ARG A 66 -5.87 20.56 12.48
C ARG A 66 -6.42 20.10 13.85
N LEU A 67 -6.26 18.81 14.18
CA LEU A 67 -6.61 18.25 15.49
C LEU A 67 -5.56 18.65 16.54
N GLN A 68 -6.01 19.14 17.69
CA GLN A 68 -5.17 19.35 18.87
C GLN A 68 -5.24 18.08 19.72
N PHE A 69 -4.12 17.35 19.85
CA PHE A 69 -4.04 16.16 20.70
C PHE A 69 -3.43 16.53 22.05
N ALA A 70 -4.11 16.14 23.14
CA ALA A 70 -3.51 16.11 24.46
C ALA A 70 -2.58 14.89 24.58
N PRO A 71 -1.46 14.99 25.31
CA PRO A 71 -0.58 13.84 25.55
C PRO A 71 -1.33 12.73 26.33
N PRO A 72 -0.98 11.45 26.12
CA PRO A 72 -1.61 10.34 26.84
C PRO A 72 -1.33 10.43 28.36
N PRO A 73 -2.25 9.95 29.21
CA PRO A 73 -2.06 9.98 30.65
C PRO A 73 -0.89 9.08 31.06
N VAL A 74 0.12 9.68 31.67
CA VAL A 74 1.20 8.97 32.35
C VAL A 74 0.62 8.32 33.61
N LYS A 75 0.71 6.99 33.72
CA LYS A 75 0.38 6.30 34.97
C LYS A 75 1.39 6.74 36.05
N PRO A 76 0.95 7.16 37.25
CA PRO A 76 1.87 7.64 38.27
C PRO A 76 2.72 6.49 38.80
N ASP A 77 4.02 6.61 38.65
CA ASP A 77 5.00 5.79 39.34
C ASP A 77 5.12 6.31 40.78
N ARG A 78 4.87 5.44 41.76
CA ARG A 78 5.04 5.77 43.17
C ARG A 78 6.53 5.75 43.49
N ARG A 79 7.16 6.93 43.66
CA ARG A 79 8.28 7.12 44.59
C ARG A 79 8.62 8.60 44.80
N GLY A 80 8.58 9.01 46.06
CA GLY A 80 9.65 9.77 46.70
C GLY A 80 9.75 11.26 46.35
N ASP A 81 9.09 12.06 47.18
CA ASP A 81 9.25 13.50 47.35
C ASP A 81 10.70 13.92 47.65
N GLN A 82 11.17 15.01 47.02
CA GLN A 82 12.04 16.00 47.68
C GLN A 82 12.13 17.32 46.88
N THR A 83 11.95 18.38 47.67
CA THR A 83 11.81 19.81 47.40
C THR A 83 13.04 20.54 46.84
N GLY A 84 12.82 21.60 46.05
CA GLY A 84 13.80 22.66 45.76
C GLY A 84 13.26 23.76 44.84
N SER A 85 13.15 24.99 45.36
CA SER A 85 12.57 26.20 44.74
C SER A 85 13.56 26.96 43.81
N PRO A 86 13.21 28.10 43.16
CA PRO A 86 13.51 28.34 41.74
C PRO A 86 14.71 29.25 41.47
N THR A 87 15.24 29.23 40.24
CA THR A 87 16.16 30.26 39.76
C THR A 87 15.78 30.71 38.35
N THR A 88 15.64 32.02 38.20
CA THR A 88 15.41 32.79 36.98
C THR A 88 16.64 32.79 36.07
N ALA A 89 16.47 32.55 34.76
CA ALA A 89 17.41 33.06 33.74
C ALA A 89 16.79 33.12 32.32
N ALA A 90 16.76 34.35 31.80
CA ALA A 90 17.07 34.81 30.45
C ALA A 90 16.51 34.11 29.19
N ARG A 91 15.80 34.94 28.40
CA ARG A 91 15.57 34.82 26.96
C ARG A 91 16.85 34.50 26.19
N GLY A 92 16.83 33.40 25.44
CA GLY A 92 17.75 33.10 24.35
C GLY A 92 16.94 32.68 23.12
N SER A 93 17.15 33.37 22.01
CA SER A 93 16.48 33.14 20.73
C SER A 93 16.78 31.73 20.20
N ALA A 94 15.71 30.99 19.85
CA ALA A 94 15.83 29.65 19.27
C ALA A 94 16.34 29.71 17.81
N PRO A 95 17.23 28.79 17.39
CA PRO A 95 17.60 28.66 15.99
C PRO A 95 16.45 28.05 15.17
N PRO A 96 16.39 28.27 13.85
CA PRO A 96 15.34 27.70 13.02
C PRO A 96 15.43 26.16 12.98
N PRO A 97 14.31 25.45 12.79
CA PRO A 97 14.32 23.99 12.70
C PRO A 97 15.05 23.53 11.44
N GLU A 98 15.87 22.49 11.58
CA GLU A 98 16.54 21.82 10.47
C GLU A 98 15.53 21.20 9.49
N PRO A 99 15.82 21.19 8.17
CA PRO A 99 14.91 20.64 7.18
C PRO A 99 14.88 19.10 7.22
N ASP A 100 13.67 18.54 7.22
CA ASP A 100 13.41 17.11 7.04
C ASP A 100 14.03 16.62 5.70
N VAL A 101 15.14 15.90 5.81
CA VAL A 101 15.76 15.19 4.69
C VAL A 101 14.87 14.00 4.35
N MET A 102 14.32 14.00 3.13
CA MET A 102 13.79 12.79 2.52
C MET A 102 14.97 11.83 2.34
N ASP A 103 15.03 10.79 3.18
CA ASP A 103 16.08 9.78 3.18
C ASP A 103 16.03 8.98 1.87
N ALA A 104 16.73 9.51 0.87
CA ALA A 104 17.11 8.81 -0.33
C ALA A 104 18.54 8.29 -0.12
N GLY A 105 18.64 7.16 0.60
CA GLY A 105 19.84 6.34 0.68
C GLY A 105 20.76 6.66 1.85
N SER A 106 20.88 5.72 2.80
CA SER A 106 22.02 5.61 3.70
C SER A 106 22.58 4.19 3.71
N SER A 107 23.64 4.03 2.92
CA SER A 107 25.00 3.65 3.31
C SER A 107 25.30 2.35 4.09
N ALA A 108 26.37 1.71 3.60
CA ALA A 108 26.97 0.42 3.94
C ALA A 108 27.63 0.33 5.34
N PRO A 109 27.94 -0.89 5.83
CA PRO A 109 28.31 -1.15 7.23
C PRO A 109 29.81 -1.02 7.53
N SER A 110 30.10 -0.63 8.76
CA SER A 110 31.42 -0.66 9.40
C SER A 110 31.81 -2.08 9.81
N THR A 111 33.09 -2.41 9.63
CA THR A 111 33.77 -3.65 10.01
C THR A 111 33.77 -3.93 11.52
N PRO A 112 33.74 -5.19 11.99
CA PRO A 112 34.18 -5.54 13.34
C PRO A 112 35.66 -5.94 13.36
N SER A 113 36.42 -5.34 14.28
CA SER A 113 37.75 -5.82 14.68
C SER A 113 37.59 -6.82 15.84
N ASP A 114 38.30 -7.94 15.72
CA ASP A 114 38.56 -8.91 16.77
C ASP A 114 39.33 -8.30 17.95
N CYS A 115 39.06 -8.78 19.18
CA CYS A 115 40.15 -9.19 20.09
C CYS A 115 39.63 -10.08 21.23
N SER A 116 40.31 -11.21 21.39
CA SER A 116 40.14 -12.19 22.46
C SER A 116 40.85 -11.77 23.74
N SER A 117 40.37 -12.20 24.91
CA SER A 117 41.24 -12.53 26.04
C SER A 117 40.60 -13.52 27.01
N MET A 118 41.37 -14.57 27.30
CA MET A 118 41.21 -15.55 28.36
C MET A 118 41.24 -14.88 29.74
N GLU A 119 40.58 -15.43 30.77
CA GLU A 119 41.31 -15.96 31.95
C GLU A 119 40.45 -16.79 32.95
N LYS A 120 40.96 -18.01 33.21
CA LYS A 120 41.05 -18.86 34.43
C LYS A 120 39.86 -19.09 35.40
N THR A 121 39.64 -20.39 35.60
CA THR A 121 39.08 -21.12 36.76
C THR A 121 39.84 -20.91 38.07
N PRO A 122 39.18 -21.14 39.23
CA PRO A 122 39.60 -22.28 40.05
C PRO A 122 38.45 -23.09 40.70
N SER A 123 38.75 -24.36 41.02
CA SER A 123 37.90 -25.35 41.70
C SER A 123 38.03 -25.30 43.26
N PRO A 124 37.53 -26.28 44.05
CA PRO A 124 36.26 -26.21 44.78
C PRO A 124 36.43 -26.18 46.32
N ARG A 125 35.40 -25.76 47.06
CA ARG A 125 35.31 -25.91 48.53
C ARG A 125 34.12 -26.78 48.93
N GLY A 126 34.31 -27.55 50.00
CA GLY A 126 33.56 -28.74 50.41
C GLY A 126 32.11 -28.54 50.89
N PRO A 127 31.45 -29.64 51.29
CA PRO A 127 30.00 -29.69 51.45
C PRO A 127 29.52 -29.14 52.81
N LEU A 128 28.41 -28.40 52.78
CA LEU A 128 27.64 -27.96 53.95
C LEU A 128 26.36 -28.82 54.11
N PRO A 129 25.81 -28.94 55.33
CA PRO A 129 24.84 -29.98 55.68
C PRO A 129 23.42 -29.70 55.17
N ALA A 130 22.67 -30.78 54.98
CA ALA A 130 21.32 -30.81 54.44
C ALA A 130 20.31 -30.06 55.33
N SER A 131 19.70 -29.01 54.77
CA SER A 131 18.53 -28.32 55.32
C SER A 131 17.27 -28.83 54.65
N ALA A 132 16.24 -29.07 55.47
CA ALA A 132 14.96 -29.66 55.12
C ALA A 132 14.28 -28.98 53.91
N ALA A 133 13.79 -29.79 52.98
CA ALA A 133 13.09 -29.35 51.78
C ALA A 133 11.76 -28.67 52.15
N ARG A 134 11.76 -27.33 52.15
CA ARG A 134 10.53 -26.55 51.98
C ARG A 134 10.04 -26.77 50.54
N GLN A 135 8.82 -27.26 50.39
CA GLN A 135 8.15 -27.30 49.08
C GLN A 135 8.07 -25.88 48.53
N MET A 136 8.78 -25.65 47.43
CA MET A 136 8.70 -24.41 46.66
C MET A 136 7.33 -24.37 45.97
N PRO A 137 6.62 -23.22 45.98
CA PRO A 137 5.38 -23.08 45.23
C PRO A 137 5.67 -23.32 43.74
N THR A 138 4.84 -24.17 43.12
CA THR A 138 4.91 -24.45 41.68
C THR A 138 4.84 -23.15 40.88
N PRO A 139 5.70 -22.95 39.87
CA PRO A 139 5.62 -21.78 39.02
C PRO A 139 4.24 -21.72 38.34
N PRO A 140 3.67 -20.51 38.16
CA PRO A 140 2.44 -20.37 37.40
C PRO A 140 2.61 -20.98 36.00
N PRO A 141 1.55 -21.52 35.39
CA PRO A 141 1.64 -22.04 34.03
C PRO A 141 2.22 -20.96 33.11
N PRO A 142 3.13 -21.32 32.18
CA PRO A 142 3.73 -20.35 31.28
C PRO A 142 2.61 -19.60 30.55
N PHE A 143 2.69 -18.27 30.53
CA PHE A 143 1.82 -17.45 29.69
C PHE A 143 1.84 -18.03 28.27
N PRO A 144 0.69 -18.16 27.59
CA PRO A 144 0.68 -18.67 26.24
C PRO A 144 1.62 -17.80 25.38
N ALA A 145 2.62 -18.43 24.78
CA ALA A 145 3.58 -17.75 23.92
C ALA A 145 2.84 -16.92 22.87
N ALA A 146 3.32 -15.70 22.62
CA ALA A 146 2.73 -14.83 21.61
C ALA A 146 2.64 -15.59 20.26
N PRO A 147 1.52 -15.49 19.53
CA PRO A 147 1.33 -16.27 18.32
C PRO A 147 2.39 -15.90 17.27
N ARG A 148 3.14 -16.89 16.80
CA ARG A 148 4.17 -16.74 15.76
C ARG A 148 3.53 -16.21 14.47
N VAL A 149 4.17 -15.23 13.83
CA VAL A 149 3.74 -14.73 12.51
C VAL A 149 4.62 -15.36 11.42
N GLU A 150 3.99 -15.78 10.32
CA GLU A 150 4.65 -16.37 9.16
C GLU A 150 4.34 -15.57 7.89
N VAL A 151 5.39 -15.26 7.13
CA VAL A 151 5.27 -14.65 5.81
C VAL A 151 5.08 -15.73 4.76
N ARG A 152 3.89 -15.77 4.16
CA ARG A 152 3.56 -16.68 3.05
C ARG A 152 4.07 -16.07 1.75
N ARG A 153 5.25 -16.53 1.29
CA ARG A 153 5.83 -16.13 0.01
C ARG A 153 5.03 -16.70 -1.15
N VAL A 154 4.52 -15.83 -2.00
CA VAL A 154 3.67 -16.18 -3.14
C VAL A 154 4.45 -16.03 -4.44
N TRP A 155 4.41 -17.09 -5.23
CA TRP A 155 5.09 -17.34 -6.49
C TRP A 155 4.08 -17.90 -7.50
N ALA A 156 4.45 -18.04 -8.77
CA ALA A 156 3.54 -18.55 -9.80
C ALA A 156 2.92 -19.92 -9.42
N HIS A 157 3.74 -20.84 -8.90
CA HIS A 157 3.30 -22.22 -8.62
C HIS A 157 2.27 -22.35 -7.47
N ASN A 158 2.26 -21.42 -6.50
CA ASN A 158 1.33 -21.45 -5.37
C ASN A 158 0.29 -20.31 -5.39
N PHE A 159 0.37 -19.39 -6.36
CA PHE A 159 -0.47 -18.21 -6.44
C PHE A 159 -1.97 -18.53 -6.35
N ASP A 160 -2.42 -19.56 -7.07
CA ASP A 160 -3.83 -19.94 -7.10
C ASP A 160 -4.35 -20.47 -5.75
N ALA A 161 -3.52 -21.20 -5.01
CA ALA A 161 -3.87 -21.70 -3.68
C ALA A 161 -3.98 -20.55 -2.68
N GLU A 162 -2.97 -19.67 -2.65
CA GLU A 162 -2.95 -18.49 -1.79
C GLU A 162 -4.08 -17.51 -2.14
N ALA A 163 -4.42 -17.38 -3.43
CA ALA A 163 -5.49 -16.51 -3.88
C ALA A 163 -6.88 -16.97 -3.43
N ARG A 164 -7.12 -18.28 -3.42
CA ARG A 164 -8.34 -18.87 -2.86
C ARG A 164 -8.39 -18.69 -1.35
N LEU A 165 -7.25 -18.90 -0.68
CA LEU A 165 -7.14 -18.72 0.75
C LEU A 165 -7.46 -17.29 1.19
N ILE A 166 -6.81 -16.29 0.59
CA ILE A 166 -7.10 -14.87 0.80
C ILE A 166 -8.59 -14.60 0.60
N GLY A 167 -9.16 -15.08 -0.51
CA GLY A 167 -10.59 -14.91 -0.81
C GLY A 167 -11.51 -15.43 0.30
N SER A 168 -11.18 -16.57 0.91
CA SER A 168 -11.97 -17.16 2.01
C SER A 168 -11.91 -16.36 3.32
N LEU A 169 -10.88 -15.52 3.49
CA LEU A 169 -10.66 -14.73 4.71
C LEU A 169 -11.38 -13.37 4.70
N LEU A 170 -11.67 -12.82 3.51
CA LEU A 170 -12.26 -11.49 3.33
C LEU A 170 -13.61 -11.24 4.02
N PRO A 171 -14.48 -12.24 4.27
CA PRO A 171 -15.68 -12.03 5.08
C PRO A 171 -15.38 -11.55 6.51
N ARG A 172 -14.25 -11.99 7.08
CA ARG A 172 -13.83 -11.78 8.48
C ARG A 172 -12.74 -10.71 8.63
N PHE A 173 -11.77 -10.69 7.72
CA PHE A 173 -10.63 -9.78 7.75
C PHE A 173 -10.81 -8.70 6.69
N ARG A 174 -11.36 -7.56 7.11
CA ARG A 174 -11.85 -6.50 6.22
C ARG A 174 -10.90 -5.31 6.14
N TYR A 175 -9.82 -5.28 6.92
CA TYR A 175 -8.72 -4.35 6.72
C TYR A 175 -7.61 -5.00 5.88
N ALA A 176 -6.86 -4.17 5.16
CA ALA A 176 -5.68 -4.59 4.41
C ALA A 176 -4.57 -3.55 4.56
N ALA A 177 -3.43 -3.93 5.11
CA ALA A 177 -2.21 -3.12 5.04
C ALA A 177 -1.38 -3.57 3.84
N VAL A 178 -0.87 -2.60 3.08
CA VAL A 178 -0.14 -2.79 1.83
C VAL A 178 1.17 -2.03 1.90
N ASP A 179 2.22 -2.67 1.39
CA ASP A 179 3.55 -2.09 1.20
C ASP A 179 4.14 -2.70 -0.09
N THR A 180 4.99 -1.96 -0.80
CA THR A 180 5.57 -2.42 -2.06
C THR A 180 7.07 -2.19 -2.15
N GLU A 181 7.75 -3.14 -2.79
CA GLU A 181 9.16 -2.99 -3.18
C GLU A 181 9.27 -2.87 -4.70
N PHE A 182 10.02 -1.86 -5.14
CA PHE A 182 10.19 -1.51 -6.55
C PHE A 182 11.61 -0.95 -6.77
N PRO A 183 12.09 -0.85 -8.02
CA PRO A 183 13.50 -0.60 -8.32
C PRO A 183 13.91 0.88 -8.17
N GLY A 184 13.43 1.54 -7.11
CA GLY A 184 13.69 2.94 -6.79
C GLY A 184 13.04 3.92 -7.77
N THR A 185 13.68 5.07 -7.94
CA THR A 185 13.26 6.12 -8.88
C THR A 185 14.36 6.43 -9.87
N VAL A 186 14.00 6.51 -11.15
CA VAL A 186 14.91 6.88 -12.25
C VAL A 186 14.66 8.30 -12.73
N TYR A 187 13.45 8.83 -12.51
CA TYR A 187 13.13 10.25 -12.64
C TYR A 187 13.19 10.89 -11.26
N ARG A 188 14.06 11.89 -11.10
CA ARG A 188 14.30 12.60 -9.85
C ARG A 188 14.01 14.09 -10.02
N PRO A 189 13.58 14.80 -8.95
CA PRO A 189 13.43 16.24 -9.02
C PRO A 189 14.77 16.93 -9.25
N ALA A 190 14.76 18.07 -9.92
CA ALA A 190 15.96 18.90 -10.13
C ALA A 190 16.44 19.63 -8.85
N GLY A 191 15.63 19.62 -7.79
CA GLY A 191 15.93 20.23 -6.49
C GLY A 191 15.33 19.42 -5.34
N ALA A 192 15.31 20.00 -4.13
CA ALA A 192 14.86 19.29 -2.96
C ALA A 192 13.39 18.86 -3.07
N ALA A 193 13.10 17.58 -2.81
CA ALA A 193 11.77 17.02 -3.06
C ALA A 193 10.63 17.68 -2.24
N TYR A 194 10.95 18.29 -1.09
CA TYR A 194 9.97 18.99 -0.26
C TYR A 194 9.46 20.29 -0.91
N THR A 195 10.21 20.90 -1.85
CA THR A 195 9.81 22.14 -2.52
C THR A 195 8.85 21.93 -3.69
N LEU A 196 8.62 20.68 -4.08
CA LEU A 196 7.72 20.34 -5.19
C LEU A 196 6.26 20.65 -4.84
N THR A 197 5.50 21.16 -5.81
CA THR A 197 4.04 21.22 -5.68
C THR A 197 3.45 19.81 -5.73
N PRO A 198 2.24 19.57 -5.18
CA PRO A 198 1.56 18.28 -5.28
C PRO A 198 1.48 17.73 -6.71
N GLU A 199 1.21 18.60 -7.69
CA GLU A 199 1.13 18.23 -9.10
C GLU A 199 2.48 17.72 -9.62
N ARG A 200 3.58 18.39 -9.24
CA ARG A 200 4.94 17.96 -9.62
C ARG A 200 5.37 16.69 -8.92
N ARG A 201 4.94 16.46 -7.66
CA ARG A 201 5.16 15.19 -6.96
C ARG A 201 4.42 14.06 -7.68
N TYR A 202 3.16 14.28 -8.05
CA TYR A 202 2.41 13.31 -8.83
C TYR A 202 3.04 13.05 -10.20
N ASP A 203 3.47 14.09 -10.93
CA ASP A 203 4.15 13.93 -12.22
C ASP A 203 5.39 13.03 -12.13
N LEU A 204 6.21 13.19 -11.07
CA LEU A 204 7.38 12.35 -10.84
C LEU A 204 7.01 10.92 -10.49
N LEU A 205 6.01 10.74 -9.61
CA LEU A 205 5.49 9.42 -9.28
C LEU A 205 4.96 8.72 -10.54
N ARG A 206 4.14 9.41 -11.34
CA ARG A 206 3.60 8.92 -12.60
C ARG A 206 4.70 8.44 -13.54
N GLN A 207 5.71 9.27 -13.77
CA GLN A 207 6.85 8.95 -14.65
C GLN A 207 7.61 7.71 -14.18
N ASN A 208 7.89 7.60 -12.88
CA ASN A 208 8.57 6.44 -12.31
C ASN A 208 7.71 5.18 -12.37
N VAL A 209 6.45 5.24 -11.91
CA VAL A 209 5.53 4.10 -11.92
C VAL A 209 5.27 3.61 -13.34
N ASP A 210 5.13 4.50 -14.33
CA ASP A 210 4.95 4.11 -15.73
C ASP A 210 6.19 3.43 -16.35
N ALA A 211 7.39 3.83 -15.92
CA ALA A 211 8.66 3.37 -16.48
C ALA A 211 9.23 2.11 -15.79
N LEU A 212 8.78 1.81 -14.58
CA LEU A 212 9.36 0.78 -13.72
C LEU A 212 8.38 -0.37 -13.44
N ASN A 213 8.91 -1.53 -13.07
CA ASN A 213 8.13 -2.72 -12.76
C ASN A 213 8.16 -2.98 -11.24
N LEU A 214 7.01 -3.36 -10.69
CA LEU A 214 6.88 -3.78 -9.30
C LEU A 214 7.70 -5.08 -9.07
N ILE A 215 8.35 -5.20 -7.90
CA ILE A 215 9.14 -6.39 -7.55
C ILE A 215 8.41 -7.22 -6.49
N GLN A 216 7.97 -6.60 -5.40
CA GLN A 216 7.20 -7.27 -4.35
C GLN A 216 5.98 -6.46 -3.90
N LEU A 217 4.95 -7.16 -3.44
CA LEU A 217 3.81 -6.57 -2.74
C LEU A 217 3.57 -7.34 -1.44
N GLY A 218 3.55 -6.60 -0.34
CA GLY A 218 3.13 -7.06 0.96
C GLY A 218 1.64 -6.89 1.13
N LEU A 219 0.98 -7.91 1.67
CA LEU A 219 -0.42 -7.84 2.04
C LEU A 219 -0.64 -8.44 3.42
N THR A 220 -1.05 -7.59 4.35
CA THR A 220 -1.46 -8.01 5.69
C THR A 220 -2.96 -7.81 5.87
N LEU A 221 -3.70 -8.91 6.04
CA LEU A 221 -5.12 -8.87 6.35
C LEU A 221 -5.32 -8.84 7.86
N PHE A 222 -6.27 -8.03 8.34
CA PHE A 222 -6.59 -7.97 9.76
C PHE A 222 -8.07 -7.60 10.00
N ASP A 223 -8.55 -7.91 11.20
CA ASP A 223 -9.89 -7.55 11.65
C ASP A 223 -9.90 -6.22 12.41
N ALA A 224 -11.08 -5.77 12.85
CA ALA A 224 -11.22 -4.51 13.57
C ALA A 224 -10.41 -4.45 14.88
N GLY A 225 -10.04 -5.60 15.46
CA GLY A 225 -9.20 -5.70 16.66
C GLY A 225 -7.73 -5.92 16.34
N GLY A 226 -7.29 -5.78 15.08
CA GLY A 226 -5.90 -5.97 14.68
C GLY A 226 -5.45 -7.43 14.65
N ARG A 227 -6.39 -8.39 14.75
CA ARG A 227 -6.02 -9.80 14.72
C ARG A 227 -5.77 -10.23 13.28
N LEU A 228 -4.65 -10.91 13.09
CA LEU A 228 -4.27 -11.56 11.84
C LEU A 228 -5.00 -12.91 11.66
N PRO A 229 -5.20 -13.39 10.41
CA PRO A 229 -5.71 -14.72 10.11
C PRO A 229 -4.92 -15.84 10.78
N SER A 230 -5.63 -16.80 11.37
CA SER A 230 -5.12 -18.12 11.72
C SER A 230 -5.71 -19.16 10.78
N LEU A 231 -4.91 -20.13 10.35
CA LEU A 231 -5.31 -21.12 9.34
C LEU A 231 -5.68 -22.49 9.92
N GLY A 232 -5.52 -22.69 11.23
CA GLY A 232 -5.78 -23.98 11.89
C GLY A 232 -4.76 -25.05 11.51
N GLY A 233 -3.94 -25.47 12.48
CA GLY A 233 -2.91 -26.51 12.31
C GLY A 233 -2.19 -26.71 13.64
N GLY A 234 -2.00 -27.97 14.05
CA GLY A 234 -1.68 -28.36 15.44
C GLY A 234 -0.43 -27.71 16.04
N GLY A 235 -0.55 -27.30 17.31
CA GLY A 235 0.58 -26.99 18.18
C GLY A 235 0.90 -25.51 18.44
N GLY A 236 0.21 -24.56 17.81
CA GLY A 236 0.37 -23.12 18.10
C GLY A 236 -0.34 -22.25 17.06
N ALA A 237 -0.99 -21.16 17.49
CA ALA A 237 -1.86 -20.33 16.64
C ALA A 237 -1.06 -19.40 15.69
N ALA A 238 -0.32 -19.98 14.74
CA ALA A 238 0.43 -19.21 13.74
C ALA A 238 -0.50 -18.24 12.98
N ARG A 239 0.02 -17.04 12.72
CA ARG A 239 -0.66 -15.97 12.00
C ARG A 239 0.04 -15.72 10.68
N TYR A 240 -0.69 -15.26 9.68
CA TYR A 240 -0.17 -15.22 8.32
C TYR A 240 -0.31 -13.85 7.68
N VAL A 241 0.74 -13.46 6.97
CA VAL A 241 0.79 -12.32 6.05
C VAL A 241 1.32 -12.81 4.70
N TRP A 242 1.07 -12.07 3.62
CA TRP A 242 1.45 -12.49 2.27
C TRP A 242 2.50 -11.56 1.68
N GLU A 243 3.42 -12.15 0.94
CA GLU A 243 4.43 -11.43 0.15
C GLU A 243 4.42 -11.99 -1.27
N PHE A 244 3.92 -11.21 -2.22
CA PHE A 244 3.89 -11.56 -3.63
C PHE A 244 5.18 -11.13 -4.31
N ASN A 245 5.79 -12.02 -5.09
CA ASN A 245 7.00 -11.74 -5.86
C ASN A 245 6.63 -11.69 -7.34
N PHE A 246 6.91 -10.59 -8.05
CA PHE A 246 6.46 -10.35 -9.42
C PHE A 246 7.55 -10.60 -10.46
N ARG A 247 7.21 -11.29 -11.56
CA ARG A 247 8.20 -11.70 -12.57
C ARG A 247 8.57 -10.63 -13.60
N GLU A 248 7.85 -9.51 -13.65
CA GLU A 248 8.00 -8.50 -14.69
C GLU A 248 9.32 -7.74 -14.64
N PHE A 249 9.96 -7.65 -13.47
CA PHE A 249 11.25 -6.99 -13.35
C PHE A 249 12.39 -7.94 -13.77
N ASP A 250 13.30 -7.40 -14.58
CA ASP A 250 14.52 -8.06 -15.05
C ASP A 250 15.63 -7.03 -14.96
N VAL A 251 16.56 -7.26 -14.04
CA VAL A 251 17.67 -6.35 -13.74
C VAL A 251 18.58 -6.12 -14.95
N ARG A 252 18.64 -7.07 -15.90
CA ARG A 252 19.50 -6.97 -17.09
C ARG A 252 18.89 -6.09 -18.18
N ARG A 253 17.57 -5.88 -18.17
CA ARG A 253 16.82 -5.23 -19.27
C ARG A 253 16.12 -3.95 -18.85
N HIS A 254 15.64 -3.89 -17.62
CA HIS A 254 14.79 -2.81 -17.16
C HIS A 254 15.59 -1.71 -16.45
N ARG A 255 15.13 -0.47 -16.61
CA ARG A 255 15.66 0.69 -15.87
C ARG A 255 15.44 0.48 -14.36
N HIS A 256 16.39 0.95 -13.57
CA HIS A 256 16.36 0.87 -12.12
C HIS A 256 17.36 1.84 -11.49
N ALA A 257 17.16 2.17 -10.22
CA ALA A 257 18.18 2.78 -9.39
C ALA A 257 19.15 1.70 -8.88
N PRO A 258 20.47 1.76 -9.19
CA PRO A 258 21.43 0.76 -8.76
C PRO A 258 21.46 0.55 -7.24
N GLU A 259 21.31 1.63 -6.48
CA GLU A 259 21.32 1.63 -5.01
C GLU A 259 20.13 0.83 -4.46
N SER A 260 18.94 1.01 -5.03
CA SER A 260 17.74 0.27 -4.65
C SER A 260 17.89 -1.23 -4.94
N ILE A 261 18.48 -1.60 -6.08
CA ILE A 261 18.75 -3.02 -6.39
C ILE A 261 19.79 -3.62 -5.45
N ALA A 262 20.87 -2.88 -5.14
CA ALA A 262 21.88 -3.34 -4.19
C ALA A 262 21.27 -3.56 -2.80
N MET A 263 20.47 -2.62 -2.32
CA MET A 263 19.74 -2.73 -1.04
C MET A 263 18.81 -3.95 -1.03
N LEU A 264 17.97 -4.12 -2.05
CA LEU A 264 17.04 -5.26 -2.12
C LEU A 264 17.76 -6.61 -2.20
N ARG A 265 18.89 -6.69 -2.92
CA ARG A 265 19.75 -7.90 -2.90
C ARG A 265 20.27 -8.18 -1.50
N ALA A 266 20.78 -7.16 -0.81
CA ALA A 266 21.29 -7.31 0.56
C ALA A 266 20.19 -7.75 1.54
N LYS A 267 18.92 -7.43 1.23
CA LYS A 267 17.73 -7.85 2.00
C LYS A 267 17.13 -9.18 1.55
N GLY A 268 17.82 -9.90 0.66
CA GLY A 268 17.50 -11.27 0.29
C GLY A 268 16.59 -11.41 -0.93
N VAL A 269 16.38 -10.35 -1.71
CA VAL A 269 15.67 -10.43 -2.98
C VAL A 269 16.56 -11.10 -4.03
N ASP A 270 16.20 -12.33 -4.40
CA ASP A 270 16.78 -13.04 -5.53
C ASP A 270 16.05 -12.64 -6.81
N PHE A 271 16.66 -11.74 -7.58
CA PHE A 271 16.11 -11.20 -8.81
C PHE A 271 15.98 -12.23 -9.93
N ASP A 272 16.90 -13.20 -10.03
CA ASP A 272 16.84 -14.24 -11.05
C ASP A 272 15.68 -15.19 -10.76
N ARG A 273 15.54 -15.62 -9.49
CA ARG A 273 14.40 -16.43 -9.05
C ARG A 273 13.07 -15.68 -9.20
N THR A 274 13.05 -14.39 -8.86
CA THR A 274 11.89 -13.51 -9.01
C THR A 274 11.43 -13.44 -10.46
N HIS A 275 12.36 -13.23 -11.40
CA HIS A 275 12.04 -13.20 -12.82
C HIS A 275 11.55 -14.56 -13.35
N GLN A 276 12.14 -15.68 -12.89
CA GLN A 276 11.81 -17.02 -13.39
C GLN A 276 10.51 -17.60 -12.80
N HIS A 277 10.24 -17.33 -11.53
CA HIS A 277 9.18 -18.01 -10.77
C HIS A 277 8.14 -17.08 -10.16
N GLY A 278 8.29 -15.76 -10.33
CA GLY A 278 7.36 -14.77 -9.82
C GLY A 278 5.96 -14.87 -10.44
N VAL A 279 4.99 -14.34 -9.71
CA VAL A 279 3.60 -14.17 -10.17
C VAL A 279 3.58 -13.18 -11.34
N GLY A 280 2.81 -13.48 -12.38
CA GLY A 280 2.58 -12.52 -13.46
C GLY A 280 1.58 -11.44 -13.04
N ALA A 281 1.90 -10.17 -13.27
CA ALA A 281 0.98 -9.05 -13.04
C ALA A 281 -0.34 -9.20 -13.81
N ALA A 282 -0.30 -9.79 -15.01
CA ALA A 282 -1.49 -10.10 -15.80
C ALA A 282 -2.44 -11.11 -15.13
N GLU A 283 -1.91 -12.03 -14.34
CA GLU A 283 -2.67 -13.03 -13.57
C GLU A 283 -3.13 -12.45 -12.23
N PHE A 284 -2.31 -11.58 -11.63
CA PHE A 284 -2.59 -10.93 -10.35
C PHE A 284 -3.76 -9.94 -10.42
N GLY A 285 -3.80 -9.06 -11.41
CA GLY A 285 -4.82 -8.02 -11.54
C GLY A 285 -6.27 -8.53 -11.46
N PRO A 286 -6.65 -9.57 -12.24
CA PRO A 286 -7.97 -10.19 -12.14
C PRO A 286 -8.30 -10.75 -10.74
N ARG A 287 -7.32 -11.31 -10.02
CA ARG A 287 -7.50 -11.80 -8.63
C ARG A 287 -7.71 -10.63 -7.68
N LEU A 288 -6.92 -9.57 -7.78
CA LEU A 288 -7.07 -8.35 -6.97
C LEU A 288 -8.46 -7.73 -7.13
N ARG A 289 -8.95 -7.57 -8.38
CA ARG A 289 -10.31 -7.08 -8.64
C ARG A 289 -11.39 -7.98 -8.05
N LYS A 290 -11.16 -9.30 -8.00
CA LYS A 290 -12.06 -10.25 -7.34
C LYS A 290 -12.05 -10.07 -5.82
N TRP A 291 -10.88 -9.93 -5.21
CA TRP A 291 -10.75 -9.69 -3.76
C TRP A 291 -11.37 -8.35 -3.33
N LEU A 292 -11.18 -7.29 -4.10
CA LEU A 292 -11.79 -5.99 -3.82
C LEU A 292 -13.32 -6.08 -3.82
N ARG A 293 -13.93 -6.77 -4.79
CA ARG A 293 -15.37 -7.05 -4.78
C ARG A 293 -15.80 -7.91 -3.59
N ALA A 294 -14.99 -8.88 -3.20
CA ALA A 294 -15.23 -9.76 -2.06
C ALA A 294 -14.98 -9.13 -0.68
N GLY A 295 -14.46 -7.90 -0.61
CA GLY A 295 -14.36 -7.14 0.64
C GLY A 295 -12.94 -6.86 1.16
N LEU A 296 -11.90 -7.14 0.39
CA LEU A 296 -10.51 -6.80 0.72
C LEU A 296 -10.37 -5.31 1.03
N GLY A 297 -10.06 -4.93 2.27
CA GLY A 297 -9.93 -3.51 2.65
C GLY A 297 -11.25 -2.76 2.80
N ARG A 298 -12.41 -3.45 2.82
CA ARG A 298 -13.74 -2.83 3.00
C ARG A 298 -13.85 -1.97 4.26
N ALA A 299 -13.14 -2.31 5.32
CA ALA A 299 -13.09 -1.51 6.55
C ALA A 299 -11.99 -0.42 6.52
N GLY A 300 -10.94 -0.65 5.72
CA GLY A 300 -9.87 0.29 5.43
C GLY A 300 -8.70 -0.36 4.69
N VAL A 301 -8.05 0.38 3.80
CA VAL A 301 -6.73 0.05 3.26
C VAL A 301 -5.71 0.97 3.93
N VAL A 302 -4.61 0.39 4.39
CA VAL A 302 -3.59 1.07 5.21
C VAL A 302 -2.25 1.00 4.49
N THR A 303 -1.54 2.11 4.44
CA THR A 303 -0.18 2.22 3.87
C THR A 303 0.69 3.10 4.76
N PHE A 304 1.99 3.15 4.51
CA PHE A 304 2.89 4.13 5.12
C PHE A 304 3.62 4.90 4.03
N SER A 305 3.37 6.21 3.88
CA SER A 305 3.92 6.98 2.75
C SER A 305 3.51 6.40 1.38
N GLY A 306 2.26 5.93 1.28
CA GLY A 306 1.79 4.92 0.32
C GLY A 306 1.49 5.40 -1.09
N GLY A 307 2.06 6.52 -1.51
CA GLY A 307 1.89 7.06 -2.86
C GLY A 307 2.22 6.08 -3.96
N TYR A 308 3.45 5.57 -3.90
CA TYR A 308 3.90 4.57 -4.85
C TYR A 308 3.15 3.25 -4.67
N ASP A 309 2.87 2.83 -3.43
CA ASP A 309 2.14 1.58 -3.16
C ASP A 309 0.77 1.57 -3.82
N LEU A 310 -0.03 2.63 -3.65
CA LEU A 310 -1.35 2.74 -4.25
C LEU A 310 -1.27 2.85 -5.78
N ALA A 311 -0.28 3.57 -6.30
CA ALA A 311 -0.09 3.70 -7.74
C ALA A 311 0.30 2.36 -8.39
N TYR A 312 1.21 1.59 -7.78
CA TYR A 312 1.53 0.25 -8.22
C TYR A 312 0.35 -0.70 -8.05
N LEU A 313 -0.41 -0.63 -6.95
CA LEU A 313 -1.61 -1.43 -6.74
C LEU A 313 -2.62 -1.18 -7.87
N VAL A 314 -2.85 0.07 -8.25
CA VAL A 314 -3.68 0.47 -9.39
C VAL A 314 -3.10 -0.06 -10.71
N LYS A 315 -1.79 0.12 -10.96
CA LYS A 315 -1.12 -0.36 -12.17
C LYS A 315 -1.27 -1.87 -12.34
N VAL A 316 -0.98 -2.67 -11.31
CA VAL A 316 -1.14 -4.13 -11.38
C VAL A 316 -2.60 -4.56 -11.41
N MET A 317 -3.51 -3.78 -10.82
CA MET A 317 -4.94 -4.03 -10.91
C MET A 317 -5.45 -3.95 -12.35
N PHE A 318 -5.03 -2.96 -13.12
CA PHE A 318 -5.45 -2.81 -14.52
C PHE A 318 -4.59 -3.62 -15.49
N GLY A 319 -3.39 -4.00 -15.08
CA GLY A 319 -2.53 -4.97 -15.76
C GLY A 319 -1.54 -4.34 -16.74
N PRO A 320 -0.84 -5.17 -17.53
CA PRO A 320 0.18 -4.71 -18.46
C PRO A 320 -0.36 -3.69 -19.47
N GLY A 321 0.44 -2.66 -19.76
CA GLY A 321 0.08 -1.59 -20.69
C GLY A 321 -0.75 -0.46 -20.08
N TYR A 322 -1.24 -0.61 -18.84
CA TYR A 322 -1.88 0.50 -18.13
C TYR A 322 -0.89 1.67 -17.94
N LYS A 323 -1.36 2.87 -18.26
CA LYS A 323 -0.64 4.12 -18.04
C LYS A 323 -1.33 4.92 -16.95
N MET A 324 -0.54 5.43 -16.02
CA MET A 324 -1.03 6.23 -14.92
C MET A 324 -1.71 7.51 -15.44
N PRO A 325 -2.79 7.99 -14.80
CA PRO A 325 -3.54 9.16 -15.28
C PRO A 325 -2.68 10.42 -15.41
N MET A 326 -3.06 11.36 -16.27
CA MET A 326 -2.20 12.51 -16.60
C MET A 326 -2.12 13.55 -15.48
N SER A 327 -3.09 13.58 -14.57
CA SER A 327 -3.11 14.50 -13.43
C SER A 327 -3.44 13.79 -12.12
N ALA A 328 -3.04 14.42 -11.00
CA ALA A 328 -3.31 13.91 -9.66
C ALA A 328 -4.81 13.73 -9.40
N ALA A 329 -5.63 14.69 -9.82
CA ALA A 329 -7.09 14.61 -9.69
C ALA A 329 -7.69 13.42 -10.47
N GLN A 330 -7.18 13.14 -11.68
CA GLN A 330 -7.62 11.95 -12.42
C GLN A 330 -7.19 10.65 -11.74
N PHE A 331 -5.98 10.62 -11.18
CA PHE A 331 -5.52 9.47 -10.41
C PHE A 331 -6.34 9.23 -9.15
N GLU A 332 -6.63 10.29 -8.40
CA GLU A 332 -7.51 10.22 -7.24
C GLU A 332 -8.88 9.68 -7.63
N GLY A 333 -9.41 10.15 -8.76
CA GLY A 333 -10.64 9.63 -9.36
C GLY A 333 -10.59 8.13 -9.63
N VAL A 334 -9.57 7.67 -10.35
CA VAL A 334 -9.37 6.24 -10.64
C VAL A 334 -9.18 5.44 -9.35
N ALA A 335 -8.39 5.92 -8.41
CA ALA A 335 -8.09 5.20 -7.18
C ALA A 335 -9.34 5.13 -6.28
N LYS A 336 -10.14 6.20 -6.18
CA LYS A 336 -11.47 6.21 -5.53
C LYS A 336 -12.38 5.18 -6.17
N ALA A 337 -12.42 5.15 -7.50
CA ALA A 337 -13.29 4.26 -8.26
C ALA A 337 -12.78 2.80 -8.29
N ALA A 338 -11.48 2.55 -8.13
CA ALA A 338 -10.89 1.22 -8.05
C ALA A 338 -11.04 0.62 -6.65
N LEU A 339 -10.92 1.46 -5.62
CA LEU A 339 -10.98 1.10 -4.20
C LEU A 339 -12.34 1.42 -3.58
N VAL A 340 -13.41 1.55 -4.39
CA VAL A 340 -14.78 1.96 -4.01
C VAL A 340 -15.17 1.65 -2.57
N ARG A 341 -15.67 2.68 -1.87
CA ARG A 341 -16.22 2.61 -0.49
C ARG A 341 -15.19 2.15 0.56
N ARG A 342 -13.89 2.36 0.30
CA ARG A 342 -12.83 2.07 1.26
C ARG A 342 -12.28 3.35 1.82
N ARG A 343 -12.08 3.34 3.14
CA ARG A 343 -11.26 4.33 3.81
C ARG A 343 -9.81 4.03 3.49
N LEU A 344 -9.04 5.05 3.14
CA LEU A 344 -7.60 4.94 3.00
C LEU A 344 -6.95 5.62 4.20
N PHE A 345 -5.94 4.96 4.76
CA PHE A 345 -5.21 5.46 5.90
C PHE A 345 -3.73 5.45 5.56
N ASP A 346 -3.14 6.62 5.43
CA ASP A 346 -1.69 6.75 5.39
C ASP A 346 -1.17 6.99 6.81
N VAL A 347 -0.44 6.01 7.33
CA VAL A 347 0.09 6.02 8.70
C VAL A 347 1.09 7.16 8.91
N LYS A 348 1.85 7.55 7.88
CA LYS A 348 2.78 8.68 7.96
C LYS A 348 2.02 10.00 8.09
N GLU A 349 0.90 10.14 7.39
CA GLU A 349 0.03 11.31 7.52
C GLU A 349 -0.74 11.34 8.84
N MET A 350 -1.23 10.19 9.31
CA MET A 350 -1.77 10.08 10.66
C MET A 350 -0.71 10.52 11.68
N ALA A 351 0.55 10.11 11.50
CA ALA A 351 1.63 10.45 12.41
C ALA A 351 1.89 11.96 12.36
N ARG A 352 1.77 12.57 11.17
CA ARG A 352 1.87 14.02 10.95
C ARG A 352 0.89 14.86 11.78
N LEU A 353 -0.21 14.26 12.23
CA LEU A 353 -1.20 14.94 13.07
C LEU A 353 -0.93 14.73 14.57
N CYS A 354 -0.20 13.69 14.95
CA CYS A 354 0.21 13.39 16.32
C CYS A 354 1.37 14.31 16.82
N PRO A 355 1.76 14.25 18.11
CA PRO A 355 2.90 14.98 18.66
C PRO A 355 4.17 14.94 17.77
N ARG A 356 4.95 16.03 17.81
CA ARG A 356 6.04 16.27 16.83
C ARG A 356 7.16 15.23 16.86
N ASP A 357 7.37 14.59 18.00
CA ASP A 357 8.33 13.51 18.18
C ASP A 357 7.96 12.28 17.35
N LEU A 358 6.67 12.08 17.02
CA LEU A 358 6.19 10.98 16.17
C LEU A 358 6.32 11.29 14.66
N ARG A 359 7.54 11.58 14.19
CA ARG A 359 7.88 11.72 12.76
C ARG A 359 9.06 10.80 12.39
N GLY A 360 9.19 10.46 11.12
CA GLY A 360 10.28 9.63 10.59
C GLY A 360 9.80 8.59 9.57
N GLY A 361 10.69 7.65 9.22
CA GLY A 361 10.33 6.45 8.46
C GLY A 361 9.53 5.45 9.29
N LEU A 362 9.02 4.39 8.64
CA LEU A 362 8.14 3.39 9.26
C LEU A 362 8.75 2.79 10.54
N GLU A 363 10.00 2.33 10.47
CA GLU A 363 10.70 1.74 11.62
C GLU A 363 10.84 2.74 12.77
N SER A 364 11.20 4.00 12.47
CA SER A 364 11.35 5.04 13.49
C SER A 364 10.02 5.33 14.20
N VAL A 365 8.92 5.44 13.45
CA VAL A 365 7.58 5.67 13.99
C VAL A 365 7.14 4.46 14.83
N ALA A 366 7.38 3.24 14.36
CA ALA A 366 7.05 2.02 15.09
C ALA A 366 7.80 1.94 16.44
N VAL A 367 9.11 2.20 16.43
CA VAL A 367 9.95 2.20 17.65
C VAL A 367 9.43 3.22 18.67
N LYS A 368 9.07 4.44 18.22
CA LYS A 368 8.51 5.48 19.10
C LYS A 368 7.16 5.11 19.70
N LEU A 369 6.43 4.20 19.07
CA LEU A 369 5.18 3.63 19.58
C LEU A 369 5.40 2.36 20.42
N ASN A 370 6.66 2.02 20.73
CA ASN A 370 7.08 0.80 21.41
C ASN A 370 6.65 -0.48 20.67
N LEU A 371 6.71 -0.45 19.34
CA LEU A 371 6.47 -1.60 18.48
C LEU A 371 7.81 -2.11 17.95
N GLY A 372 7.90 -3.43 17.79
CA GLY A 372 9.01 -4.10 17.11
C GLY A 372 8.50 -4.91 15.93
N ARG A 373 9.41 -5.19 15.00
CA ARG A 373 9.15 -6.06 13.85
C ARG A 373 8.91 -7.49 14.32
N ALA A 374 7.74 -8.04 14.02
CA ALA A 374 7.33 -9.36 14.49
C ALA A 374 7.86 -10.52 13.63
N VAL A 375 8.23 -10.26 12.38
CA VAL A 375 8.74 -11.25 11.43
C VAL A 375 9.50 -10.55 10.31
N GLY A 376 10.53 -11.18 9.74
CA GLY A 376 11.28 -10.64 8.60
C GLY A 376 12.15 -9.43 8.95
N GLU A 377 12.66 -8.76 7.93
CA GLU A 377 13.49 -7.55 8.06
C GLU A 377 12.85 -6.33 7.39
N ALA A 378 13.40 -5.15 7.65
CA ALA A 378 13.08 -3.95 6.89
C ALA A 378 13.46 -4.10 5.41
N HIS A 379 12.65 -3.50 4.54
CA HIS A 379 12.69 -3.61 3.08
C HIS A 379 12.35 -5.02 2.57
N GLN A 380 11.35 -5.63 3.21
CA GLN A 380 10.68 -6.84 2.76
C GLN A 380 9.18 -6.57 2.85
N ALA A 381 8.52 -6.49 1.69
CA ALA A 381 7.16 -5.99 1.60
C ALA A 381 6.19 -6.71 2.55
N GLY A 382 6.33 -8.04 2.71
CA GLY A 382 5.49 -8.79 3.66
C GLY A 382 5.66 -8.33 5.11
N SER A 383 6.91 -8.11 5.52
CA SER A 383 7.27 -7.64 6.86
C SER A 383 6.85 -6.17 7.08
N ASP A 384 7.10 -5.30 6.10
CA ASP A 384 6.76 -3.88 6.18
C ASP A 384 5.25 -3.63 6.15
N SER A 385 4.48 -4.41 5.39
CA SER A 385 3.01 -4.35 5.46
C SER A 385 2.47 -4.74 6.85
N LEU A 386 3.14 -5.66 7.55
CA LEU A 386 2.77 -6.05 8.90
C LEU A 386 3.13 -4.96 9.91
N LEU A 387 4.33 -4.39 9.81
CA LEU A 387 4.74 -3.28 10.67
C LEU A 387 3.84 -2.06 10.46
N THR A 388 3.42 -1.79 9.23
CA THR A 388 2.41 -0.78 8.87
C THR A 388 1.08 -1.06 9.56
N CYS A 389 0.59 -2.32 9.53
CA CYS A 389 -0.61 -2.74 10.24
C CYS A 389 -0.51 -2.49 11.76
N HIS A 390 0.56 -2.94 12.41
CA HIS A 390 0.73 -2.76 13.86
C HIS A 390 0.82 -1.28 14.25
N THR A 391 1.55 -0.49 13.46
CA THR A 391 1.70 0.95 13.65
C THR A 391 0.35 1.66 13.56
N PHE A 392 -0.42 1.35 12.50
CA PHE A 392 -1.79 1.85 12.35
C PHE A 392 -2.67 1.51 13.55
N MET A 393 -2.67 0.24 13.98
CA MET A 393 -3.51 -0.22 15.10
C MET A 393 -3.17 0.53 16.38
N LYS A 394 -1.87 0.67 16.69
CA LYS A 394 -1.40 1.37 17.88
C LYS A 394 -1.75 2.86 17.85
N MET A 395 -1.61 3.50 16.70
CA MET A 395 -1.97 4.91 16.52
C MET A 395 -3.46 5.14 16.60
N ARG A 396 -4.25 4.27 15.97
CA ARG A 396 -5.71 4.29 16.09
C ARG A 396 -6.13 4.23 17.55
N GLU A 397 -5.57 3.30 18.33
CA GLU A 397 -5.90 3.19 19.75
C GLU A 397 -5.42 4.37 20.61
N SER A 398 -4.29 4.99 20.26
CA SER A 398 -3.66 6.01 21.12
C SER A 398 -4.07 7.44 20.78
N TYR A 399 -4.42 7.73 19.53
CA TYR A 399 -4.67 9.08 19.03
C TYR A 399 -5.98 9.22 18.24
N PHE A 400 -6.53 8.14 17.68
CA PHE A 400 -7.76 8.15 16.88
C PHE A 400 -8.77 7.13 17.43
N ASP A 401 -9.01 7.24 18.73
CA ASP A 401 -9.72 6.29 19.60
C ASP A 401 -11.24 6.27 19.42
N ASP A 402 -11.76 7.14 18.56
CA ASP A 402 -13.16 7.16 18.13
C ASP A 402 -13.29 7.24 16.60
N ASP A 403 -14.46 6.83 16.11
CA ASP A 403 -14.74 6.76 14.68
C ASP A 403 -14.73 8.12 13.99
N ASP A 404 -15.04 9.22 14.69
CA ASP A 404 -15.05 10.57 14.12
C ASP A 404 -13.63 11.07 13.87
N LYS A 405 -12.72 10.88 14.83
CA LYS A 405 -11.29 11.18 14.67
C LYS A 405 -10.69 10.33 13.56
N LEU A 406 -11.01 9.02 13.53
CA LEU A 406 -10.52 8.13 12.48
C LEU A 406 -11.08 8.52 11.10
N ALA A 407 -12.34 8.93 11.01
CA ALA A 407 -12.95 9.38 9.77
C ALA A 407 -12.30 10.66 9.22
N ARG A 408 -11.85 11.58 10.09
CA ARG A 408 -11.15 12.82 9.68
C ARG A 408 -9.78 12.56 9.04
N VAL A 409 -9.16 11.44 9.33
CA VAL A 409 -7.87 11.03 8.75
C VAL A 409 -8.01 9.97 7.68
N ALA A 410 -9.25 9.54 7.40
CA ALA A 410 -9.55 8.69 6.27
C ALA A 410 -9.59 9.55 5.00
N GLY A 411 -8.71 9.27 4.04
CA GLY A 411 -8.60 10.09 2.84
C GLY A 411 -7.40 9.71 1.98
N PHE A 412 -7.36 10.24 0.76
CA PHE A 412 -6.22 10.06 -0.13
C PHE A 412 -5.01 10.87 0.35
N LEU A 413 -3.83 10.39 -0.04
CA LEU A 413 -2.51 10.83 0.38
C LEU A 413 -2.29 12.34 0.25
N THR A 414 -1.99 13.00 1.37
CA THR A 414 -1.72 14.44 1.45
C THR A 414 -0.54 14.94 0.59
N ASP A 415 0.30 14.01 0.09
CA ASP A 415 1.44 14.33 -0.78
C ASP A 415 1.15 14.19 -2.29
N ILE A 416 0.01 13.60 -2.67
CA ILE A 416 -0.42 13.42 -4.07
C ILE A 416 -1.66 14.25 -4.38
N THR A 417 -2.63 14.30 -3.46
CA THR A 417 -3.86 15.06 -3.67
C THR A 417 -3.68 16.47 -3.15
N ALA A 418 -4.01 17.46 -3.98
CA ALA A 418 -4.08 18.86 -3.53
C ALA A 418 -5.08 18.95 -2.37
N CYS A 419 -4.65 19.54 -1.26
CA CYS A 419 -5.50 19.84 -0.10
C CYS A 419 -6.57 20.88 -0.44
#